data_AF-A0A4Y9ZY87-F1
#
_entry.id   AF-A0A4Y9ZY87-F1
#
_cell.length_a   1.000
_cell.length_b   1.000
_cell.length_c   1.000
_cell.angle_alpha   90.00
_cell.angle_beta   90.00
_cell.angle_gamma   90.00
#
_symmetry.space_group_name_H-M   'P 1'
#
loop_
_entity.id
_entity.type
_entity.pdbx_description
1 polymer ?
#
loop_
_entity_poly.entity_id
_entity_poly.type
_entity_poly.pdbx_seq_one_letter_code
_entity_poly.pdbx_strand_id
1 'polypeptide(L)'
;MAGNKRGKRAPPLVDLFLIPVKCSALARMYPVAVPHVSRFALAAVLFSPLVAAYFQVNSPTAGTQWVNGETYPMSWTKGVLDGIDTFDIELSRMTHDGLQFVAKDVPSTAGSVNVMLQDVPAGDDYFLLFLNSTHGVMYANSARFTILDSSSTSNTTGLKVDATKPTVTVSGGPDPTAVFATTFPPSANGVVAIHSWTAHALGMLSIVSLGLVGGALTVL
;
A
#
# COMPACT_ATOMS: atom_id res chain seq x y z
N MET A 1 13.11 53.08 -26.38
CA MET A 1 13.18 51.60 -26.24
C MET A 1 11.85 51.04 -26.73
N ALA A 2 11.60 50.80 -28.02
CA ALA A 2 12.27 49.98 -29.03
C ALA A 2 12.25 48.47 -28.71
N GLY A 3 11.41 47.73 -29.46
CA GLY A 3 11.46 46.28 -29.71
C GLY A 3 10.84 45.39 -28.62
N ASN A 4 10.29 44.20 -28.88
CA ASN A 4 10.17 43.38 -30.07
C ASN A 4 9.29 42.18 -29.66
N LYS A 5 7.98 42.13 -29.96
CA LYS A 5 7.15 40.94 -29.73
C LYS A 5 7.26 40.02 -30.96
N ARG A 6 8.24 39.12 -30.92
CA ARG A 6 8.41 38.04 -31.91
C ARG A 6 7.31 36.99 -31.75
N GLY A 7 6.69 36.66 -32.88
CA GLY A 7 5.63 35.68 -32.99
C GLY A 7 6.11 34.23 -32.90
N LYS A 8 5.17 33.36 -32.55
CA LYS A 8 5.25 31.92 -32.77
C LYS A 8 4.20 31.56 -33.83
N ARG A 9 4.70 31.25 -35.03
CA ARG A 9 3.94 30.59 -36.11
C ARG A 9 3.83 29.11 -35.74
N ALA A 10 2.61 28.58 -35.75
CA ALA A 10 2.36 27.13 -35.76
C ALA A 10 2.53 26.61 -37.20
N PRO A 11 3.21 25.47 -37.42
CA PRO A 11 3.30 24.82 -38.73
C PRO A 11 2.03 24.02 -39.08
N PRO A 12 1.83 23.71 -40.37
CA PRO A 12 0.51 23.48 -40.97
C PRO A 12 -0.06 22.07 -40.80
N LEU A 13 -1.39 22.03 -40.84
CA LEU A 13 -2.24 20.88 -41.08
C LEU A 13 -1.76 20.12 -42.33
N VAL A 14 -1.48 18.82 -42.16
CA VAL A 14 -1.27 17.92 -43.30
C VAL A 14 -2.64 17.37 -43.69
N ASP A 15 -3.10 17.82 -44.86
CA ASP A 15 -4.22 17.25 -45.61
C ASP A 15 -3.95 15.78 -45.92
N LEU A 16 -4.69 14.89 -45.26
CA LEU A 16 -4.74 13.49 -45.64
C LEU A 16 -5.88 13.29 -46.64
N PHE A 17 -5.47 13.05 -47.88
CA PHE A 17 -6.26 12.70 -49.05
C PHE A 17 -7.53 11.88 -48.76
N LEU A 18 -8.67 12.43 -49.16
CA LEU A 18 -9.90 11.68 -49.43
C LEU A 18 -9.69 10.73 -50.62
N ILE A 19 -9.86 9.43 -50.39
CA ILE A 19 -10.15 8.45 -51.43
C ILE A 19 -11.62 8.03 -51.28
N PRO A 20 -12.52 8.36 -52.23
CA PRO A 20 -13.89 7.87 -52.19
C PRO A 20 -13.96 6.45 -52.77
N VAL A 21 -13.92 5.43 -51.91
CA VAL A 21 -14.30 4.07 -52.32
C VAL A 21 -15.81 3.93 -52.16
N LYS A 22 -16.52 4.07 -53.28
CA LYS A 22 -17.91 3.66 -53.42
C LYS A 22 -17.95 2.13 -53.38
N CYS A 23 -18.30 1.56 -52.23
CA CYS A 23 -18.66 0.14 -52.12
C CYS A 23 -20.14 0.05 -51.74
N SER A 24 -20.99 -0.05 -52.77
CA SER A 24 -22.40 -0.40 -52.60
C SER A 24 -22.49 -1.91 -52.34
N ALA A 25 -22.50 -2.29 -51.07
CA ALA A 25 -22.90 -3.63 -50.65
C ALA A 25 -24.20 -3.51 -49.85
N LEU A 26 -25.26 -4.14 -50.36
CA LEU A 26 -26.57 -4.26 -49.75
C LEU A 26 -26.45 -4.82 -48.33
N ALA A 27 -26.50 -3.95 -47.33
CA ALA A 27 -26.68 -4.33 -45.94
C ALA A 27 -28.14 -4.77 -45.74
N ARG A 28 -28.39 -6.06 -45.96
CA ARG A 28 -29.56 -6.72 -45.36
C ARG A 28 -29.26 -6.83 -43.87
N MET A 29 -29.61 -5.79 -43.11
CA MET A 29 -29.63 -5.83 -41.64
C MET A 29 -30.65 -6.89 -41.22
N TYR A 30 -30.17 -8.10 -40.94
CA TYR A 30 -30.86 -8.94 -39.98
C TYR A 30 -30.63 -8.31 -38.61
N PRO A 31 -31.67 -8.01 -37.82
CA PRO A 31 -31.47 -7.63 -36.43
C PRO A 31 -30.83 -8.82 -35.73
N VAL A 32 -29.51 -8.76 -35.52
CA VAL A 32 -28.84 -9.65 -34.58
C VAL A 32 -29.36 -9.24 -33.21
N ALA A 33 -30.38 -9.95 -32.75
CA ALA A 33 -30.86 -9.87 -31.39
C ALA A 33 -29.69 -10.26 -30.49
N VAL A 34 -28.96 -9.27 -29.96
CA VAL A 34 -27.90 -9.49 -28.99
C VAL A 34 -28.57 -10.11 -27.76
N PRO A 35 -28.38 -11.41 -27.49
CA PRO A 35 -29.10 -12.06 -26.41
C PRO A 35 -28.61 -11.43 -25.09
N HIS A 36 -29.57 -11.09 -24.23
CA HIS A 36 -29.37 -10.33 -22.98
C HIS A 36 -28.25 -10.88 -22.06
N VAL A 37 -27.84 -12.14 -22.26
CA VAL A 37 -26.72 -12.81 -21.58
C VAL A 37 -25.37 -12.11 -21.78
N SER A 38 -25.14 -11.46 -22.93
CA SER A 38 -23.88 -10.76 -23.22
C SER A 38 -23.63 -9.55 -22.30
N ARG A 39 -24.70 -8.91 -21.80
CA ARG A 39 -24.59 -7.75 -20.89
C ARG A 39 -24.27 -8.14 -19.45
N PHE A 40 -24.63 -9.34 -19.02
CA PHE A 40 -24.36 -9.82 -17.66
C PHE A 40 -22.92 -10.33 -17.48
N ALA A 41 -22.33 -10.93 -18.52
CA ALA A 41 -20.94 -11.39 -18.47
C ALA A 41 -19.92 -10.22 -18.42
N LEU A 42 -20.19 -9.13 -19.14
CA LEU A 42 -19.35 -7.92 -19.08
C LEU A 42 -19.46 -7.21 -17.72
N ALA A 43 -20.63 -7.26 -17.08
CA ALA A 43 -20.84 -6.69 -15.75
C ALA A 43 -20.07 -7.47 -14.67
N ALA A 44 -20.05 -8.80 -14.73
CA ALA A 44 -19.37 -9.63 -13.72
C ALA A 44 -17.84 -9.43 -13.66
N VAL A 45 -17.18 -9.12 -14.80
CA VAL A 45 -15.74 -8.84 -14.84
C VAL A 45 -15.41 -7.46 -14.25
N LEU A 46 -16.31 -6.48 -14.37
CA LEU A 46 -16.13 -5.13 -13.82
C LEU A 46 -16.35 -5.04 -12.29
N PHE A 47 -16.97 -6.05 -11.69
CA PHE A 47 -17.22 -6.13 -10.24
C PHE A 47 -16.34 -7.14 -9.50
N SER A 48 -15.28 -7.66 -10.12
CA SER A 48 -14.28 -8.44 -9.38
C SER A 48 -13.60 -7.53 -8.35
N PRO A 49 -13.57 -7.89 -7.05
CA PRO A 49 -12.87 -7.08 -6.06
C PRO A 49 -11.40 -7.05 -6.44
N LEU A 50 -10.89 -5.85 -6.74
CA LEU A 50 -9.47 -5.63 -6.99
C LEU A 50 -8.76 -5.91 -5.66
N VAL A 51 -8.22 -7.12 -5.51
CA VAL A 51 -7.37 -7.46 -4.36
C VAL A 51 -6.11 -6.62 -4.49
N ALA A 52 -5.95 -5.64 -3.60
CA ALA A 52 -4.82 -4.72 -3.62
C ALA A 52 -3.78 -5.13 -2.57
N ALA A 53 -2.52 -5.26 -3.01
CA ALA A 53 -1.36 -5.30 -2.13
C ALA A 53 -0.99 -3.85 -1.76
N TYR A 54 -1.10 -3.51 -0.48
CA TYR A 54 -0.73 -2.19 0.05
C TYR A 54 -0.27 -2.33 1.50
N PHE A 55 0.53 -1.38 1.96
CA PHE A 55 0.92 -1.25 3.36
C PHE A 55 0.87 0.24 3.72
N GLN A 56 0.06 0.59 4.72
CA GLN A 56 -0.16 1.97 5.15
C GLN A 56 0.08 2.08 6.65
N VAL A 57 0.93 3.02 7.06
CA VAL A 57 1.09 3.38 8.47
C VAL A 57 -0.01 4.36 8.84
N ASN A 58 -0.77 4.05 9.89
CA ASN A 58 -1.90 4.86 10.37
C ASN A 58 -1.52 5.78 11.53
N SER A 59 -0.54 5.37 12.35
CA SER A 59 -0.02 6.15 13.47
C SER A 59 1.48 5.87 13.65
N PRO A 60 2.32 6.90 13.84
CA PRO A 60 1.97 8.31 14.01
C PRO A 60 1.56 9.00 12.69
N THR A 61 0.68 10.01 12.80
CA THR A 61 0.26 10.87 11.70
C THR A 61 1.02 12.20 11.71
N ALA A 62 0.91 12.98 10.62
CA ALA A 62 1.55 14.29 10.53
C ALA A 62 1.12 15.21 11.69
N GLY A 63 2.09 15.80 12.38
CA GLY A 63 1.84 16.67 13.54
C GLY A 63 1.63 15.94 14.87
N THR A 64 1.70 14.60 14.88
CA THR A 64 1.73 13.82 16.13
C THR A 64 2.95 14.22 16.97
N GLN A 65 2.74 14.32 18.28
CA GLN A 65 3.75 14.63 19.29
C GLN A 65 3.75 13.55 20.36
N TRP A 66 4.86 12.84 20.49
CA TRP A 66 5.14 11.89 21.55
C TRP A 66 6.01 12.56 22.62
N VAL A 67 5.84 12.18 23.87
CA VAL A 67 6.57 12.71 25.02
C VAL A 67 7.40 11.58 25.63
N ASN A 68 8.64 11.86 25.99
CA ASN A 68 9.47 10.89 26.71
C ASN A 68 8.83 10.47 28.04
N GLY A 69 8.96 9.19 28.38
CA GLY A 69 8.34 8.58 29.57
C GLY A 69 6.91 8.09 29.36
N GLU A 70 6.32 8.33 28.19
CA GLU A 70 4.95 7.94 27.86
C GLU A 70 4.89 6.83 26.79
N THR A 71 3.74 6.16 26.72
CA THR A 71 3.47 5.09 25.75
C THR A 71 2.49 5.54 24.66
N TYR A 72 2.79 5.20 23.41
CA TYR A 72 1.97 5.58 22.25
C TYR A 72 1.67 4.39 21.33
N PRO A 73 0.49 4.38 20.68
CA PRO A 73 0.17 3.36 19.69
C PRO A 73 0.86 3.67 18.35
N MET A 74 1.61 2.69 17.85
CA MET A 74 2.07 2.64 16.46
C MET A 74 1.19 1.63 15.72
N SER A 75 0.59 2.02 14.60
CA SER A 75 -0.39 1.16 13.90
C SER A 75 -0.30 1.27 12.40
N TRP A 76 -0.75 0.21 11.72
CA TRP A 76 -0.73 0.08 10.27
C TRP A 76 -1.92 -0.75 9.78
N THR A 77 -2.23 -0.59 8.49
CA THR A 77 -3.17 -1.40 7.73
C THR A 77 -2.44 -1.97 6.53
N LYS A 78 -2.68 -3.25 6.23
CA LYS A 78 -2.15 -3.88 5.02
C LYS A 78 -3.24 -4.56 4.20
N GLY A 79 -2.99 -4.68 2.90
CA GLY A 79 -3.76 -5.51 2.00
C GLY A 79 -3.47 -7.00 2.20
N VAL A 80 -4.13 -7.82 1.39
CA VAL A 80 -3.81 -9.24 1.28
C VAL A 80 -2.95 -9.48 0.04
N LEU A 81 -2.25 -10.62 -0.01
CA LEU A 81 -1.36 -10.98 -1.13
C LEU A 81 -0.22 -9.99 -1.41
N ASP A 82 0.23 -9.26 -0.38
CA ASP A 82 1.42 -8.38 -0.45
C ASP A 82 2.74 -9.12 -0.18
N GLY A 83 2.67 -10.37 0.31
CA GLY A 83 3.85 -11.16 0.67
C GLY A 83 4.59 -10.66 1.91
N ILE A 84 3.95 -9.81 2.73
CA ILE A 84 4.55 -9.23 3.94
C ILE A 84 3.99 -9.96 5.17
N ASP A 85 4.72 -10.96 5.65
CA ASP A 85 4.36 -11.72 6.87
C ASP A 85 4.97 -11.11 8.13
N THR A 86 6.21 -10.63 8.02
CA THR A 86 6.93 -9.93 9.08
C THR A 86 7.72 -8.75 8.52
N PHE A 87 8.02 -7.79 9.39
CA PHE A 87 8.88 -6.66 9.08
C PHE A 87 9.60 -6.17 10.35
N ASP A 88 10.62 -5.36 10.15
CA ASP A 88 11.36 -4.63 11.17
C ASP A 88 10.89 -3.16 11.19
N ILE A 89 11.00 -2.55 12.36
CA ILE A 89 10.67 -1.15 12.61
C ILE A 89 11.93 -0.43 13.07
N GLU A 90 12.23 0.68 12.40
CA GLU A 90 13.36 1.55 12.72
C GLU A 90 12.87 2.99 12.87
N LEU A 91 13.49 3.73 13.78
CA LEU A 91 13.24 5.15 14.01
C LEU A 91 14.42 5.96 13.49
N SER A 92 14.14 6.92 12.61
CA SER A 92 15.15 7.80 12.01
C SER A 92 14.77 9.25 12.19
N ARG A 93 15.80 10.11 12.14
CA ARG A 93 15.68 11.56 12.03
C ARG A 93 16.06 12.00 10.63
N MET A 94 15.57 13.16 10.19
CA MET A 94 15.98 13.76 8.91
C MET A 94 17.23 14.64 9.05
N THR A 95 17.42 15.24 10.22
CA THR A 95 18.48 16.22 10.49
C THR A 95 19.74 15.61 11.09
N HIS A 96 19.67 14.33 11.50
CA HIS A 96 20.78 13.60 12.10
C HIS A 96 20.93 12.24 11.43
N ASP A 97 22.18 11.84 11.22
CA ASP A 97 22.50 10.50 10.75
C ASP A 97 22.31 9.48 11.88
N GLY A 98 21.87 8.29 11.50
CA GLY A 98 21.73 7.15 12.40
C GLY A 98 20.30 6.64 12.53
N LEU A 99 20.20 5.38 12.93
CA LEU A 99 18.95 4.65 13.11
C LEU A 99 18.86 4.20 14.57
N GLN A 100 17.65 4.18 15.10
CA GLN A 100 17.32 3.44 16.31
C GLN A 100 16.50 2.21 15.93
N PHE A 101 16.95 1.04 16.38
CA PHE A 101 16.32 -0.23 16.08
C PHE A 101 15.16 -0.48 17.06
N VAL A 102 13.92 -0.25 16.61
CA VAL A 102 12.73 -0.31 17.47
C VAL A 102 12.30 -1.76 17.69
N ALA A 103 11.95 -2.46 16.63
CA ALA A 103 11.45 -3.83 16.73
C ALA A 103 11.84 -4.69 15.54
N LYS A 104 12.14 -5.96 15.80
CA LYS A 104 12.50 -6.95 14.79
C LYS A 104 11.42 -8.01 14.64
N ASP A 105 11.19 -8.49 13.42
CA ASP A 105 10.32 -9.62 13.10
C ASP A 105 8.86 -9.44 13.54
N VAL A 106 8.37 -8.19 13.50
CA VAL A 106 7.02 -7.81 13.90
C VAL A 106 5.99 -8.51 12.99
N PRO A 107 5.04 -9.29 13.55
CA PRO A 107 4.00 -9.93 12.74
C PRO A 107 3.12 -8.89 12.06
N SER A 108 2.99 -8.96 10.74
CA SER A 108 2.23 -7.96 9.98
C SER A 108 0.74 -7.95 10.31
N THR A 109 0.22 -9.08 10.81
CA THR A 109 -1.16 -9.26 11.28
C THR A 109 -1.44 -8.62 12.64
N ALA A 110 -0.42 -8.16 13.38
CA ALA A 110 -0.63 -7.52 14.68
C ALA A 110 -1.43 -6.21 14.57
N GLY A 111 -1.28 -5.49 13.46
CA GLY A 111 -1.95 -4.23 13.14
C GLY A 111 -1.51 -3.03 13.98
N SER A 112 -0.96 -3.27 15.17
CA SER A 112 -0.37 -2.25 16.02
C SER A 112 0.57 -2.84 17.06
N VAL A 113 1.50 -2.00 17.55
CA VAL A 113 2.30 -2.20 18.77
C VAL A 113 2.28 -0.93 19.59
N ASN A 114 2.51 -1.04 20.89
CA ASN A 114 2.71 0.11 21.76
C ASN A 114 4.20 0.44 21.83
N VAL A 115 4.54 1.72 21.87
CA VAL A 115 5.92 2.21 21.95
C VAL A 115 6.05 3.08 23.19
N MET A 116 6.87 2.64 24.14
CA MET A 116 7.29 3.43 25.28
C MET A 116 8.62 4.13 24.94
N LEU A 117 8.70 5.44 25.16
CA LEU A 117 9.92 6.21 24.94
C LEU A 117 10.67 6.44 26.25
N GLN A 118 11.99 6.22 26.25
CA GLN A 118 12.85 6.48 27.40
C GLN A 118 14.14 7.19 26.97
N ASP A 119 14.29 8.46 27.31
CA ASP A 119 15.51 9.25 27.01
C ASP A 119 15.84 9.31 25.51
N VAL A 120 14.82 9.31 24.65
CA VAL A 120 14.98 9.56 23.21
C VAL A 120 15.15 11.07 22.99
N PRO A 121 16.19 11.54 22.29
CA PRO A 121 16.43 12.98 22.12
C PRO A 121 15.22 13.71 21.55
N ALA A 122 14.87 14.87 22.10
CA ALA A 122 13.80 15.68 21.53
C ALA A 122 14.12 16.09 20.08
N GLY A 123 13.08 16.20 19.25
CA GLY A 123 13.21 16.51 17.83
C GLY A 123 11.85 16.49 17.13
N ASP A 124 11.71 17.28 16.08
CA ASP A 124 10.45 17.43 15.34
C ASP A 124 10.43 16.69 14.00
N ASP A 125 11.51 15.97 13.71
CA ASP A 125 11.88 15.43 12.40
C ASP A 125 11.97 13.90 12.36
N TYR A 126 11.27 13.24 13.28
CA TYR A 126 11.23 11.79 13.37
C TYR A 126 10.28 11.18 12.35
N PHE A 127 10.66 10.01 11.84
CA PHE A 127 9.78 9.13 11.07
C PHE A 127 10.17 7.68 11.32
N LEU A 128 9.19 6.80 11.18
CA LEU A 128 9.37 5.36 11.34
C LEU A 128 9.46 4.69 9.97
N LEU A 129 10.38 3.75 9.86
CA LEU A 129 10.61 2.93 8.68
C LEU A 129 10.11 1.52 8.96
N PHE A 130 9.32 0.98 8.04
CA PHE A 130 8.80 -0.38 8.08
C PHE A 130 9.43 -1.13 6.91
N LEU A 131 10.38 -2.02 7.22
CA LEU A 131 11.24 -2.64 6.21
C LEU A 131 11.60 -4.07 6.59
N ASN A 132 12.17 -4.81 5.66
CA ASN A 132 12.87 -6.05 5.96
C ASN A 132 14.37 -5.80 5.91
N SER A 133 15.06 -5.81 7.05
CA SER A 133 16.50 -5.53 7.13
C SER A 133 17.37 -6.60 6.45
N THR A 134 16.88 -7.84 6.35
CA THR A 134 17.61 -8.95 5.69
C THR A 134 17.70 -8.75 4.18
N HIS A 135 16.64 -8.25 3.55
CA HIS A 135 16.58 -8.04 2.11
C HIS A 135 16.71 -6.56 1.69
N GLY A 136 16.72 -5.63 2.66
CA GLY A 136 16.78 -4.20 2.42
C GLY A 136 15.53 -3.62 1.74
N VAL A 137 14.37 -4.29 1.85
CA VAL A 137 13.13 -3.86 1.20
C VAL A 137 12.31 -3.02 2.17
N MET A 138 12.05 -1.76 1.84
CA MET A 138 11.14 -0.90 2.58
C MET A 138 9.70 -1.08 2.08
N TYR A 139 8.77 -1.29 3.00
CA TYR A 139 7.35 -1.47 2.71
C TYR A 139 6.56 -0.17 2.87
N ALA A 140 6.82 0.57 3.93
CA ALA A 140 6.16 1.83 4.21
C ALA A 140 6.99 2.70 5.17
N ASN A 141 6.60 3.97 5.28
CA ASN A 141 7.09 4.90 6.28
C ASN A 141 5.93 5.62 6.96
N SER A 142 6.12 6.05 8.20
CA SER A 142 5.16 6.94 8.85
C SER A 142 5.24 8.35 8.28
N ALA A 143 4.22 9.16 8.60
CA ALA A 143 4.37 10.60 8.51
C ALA A 143 5.44 11.10 9.50
N ARG A 144 5.97 12.30 9.24
CA ARG A 144 6.88 12.98 10.18
C ARG A 144 6.13 13.35 11.46
N PHE A 145 6.76 13.11 12.60
CA PHE A 145 6.22 13.41 13.93
C PHE A 145 7.30 13.96 14.85
N THR A 146 6.88 14.44 16.01
CA THR A 146 7.74 15.08 17.00
C THR A 146 7.87 14.21 18.24
N ILE A 147 9.07 14.11 18.79
CA ILE A 147 9.33 13.59 20.13
C ILE A 147 9.76 14.77 21.01
N LEU A 148 9.07 14.95 22.13
CA LEU A 148 9.27 16.02 23.10
C LEU A 148 9.99 15.47 24.35
N ASP A 149 10.65 16.37 25.08
CA ASP A 149 11.21 16.05 26.40
C ASP A 149 10.11 15.67 27.40
N SER A 150 10.46 14.89 28.42
CA SER A 150 9.53 14.33 29.40
C SER A 150 8.72 15.36 30.20
N SER A 151 9.22 16.59 30.33
CA SER A 151 8.52 17.69 30.99
C SER A 151 7.55 18.45 30.08
N SER A 152 7.45 18.07 28.80
CA SER A 152 6.63 18.78 27.82
C SER A 152 5.18 18.31 27.82
N THR A 153 4.26 19.18 27.42
CA THR A 153 2.86 18.81 27.19
C THR A 153 2.63 18.57 25.71
N SER A 154 2.11 17.38 25.34
CA SER A 154 1.72 17.08 23.96
C SER A 154 0.39 17.75 23.61
N ASN A 155 0.33 18.36 22.43
CA ASN A 155 -0.93 18.84 21.85
C ASN A 155 -1.68 17.74 21.09
N THR A 156 -1.15 16.51 21.06
CA THR A 156 -1.80 15.40 20.37
C THR A 156 -2.94 14.85 21.21
N THR A 157 -4.13 14.81 20.62
CA THR A 157 -5.33 14.27 21.26
C THR A 157 -5.78 13.00 20.53
N GLY A 158 -6.48 12.11 21.24
CA GLY A 158 -7.12 10.94 20.63
C GLY A 158 -6.20 9.73 20.36
N LEU A 159 -4.93 9.75 20.79
CA LEU A 159 -4.10 8.55 20.79
C LEU A 159 -4.57 7.61 21.90
N LYS A 160 -5.07 6.43 21.52
CA LYS A 160 -5.52 5.40 22.47
C LYS A 160 -4.59 4.21 22.42
N VAL A 161 -3.84 4.01 23.51
CA VAL A 161 -3.03 2.80 23.73
C VAL A 161 -3.97 1.60 23.93
N ASP A 162 -3.65 0.50 23.26
CA ASP A 162 -4.36 -0.77 23.44
C ASP A 162 -3.51 -1.69 24.31
N ALA A 163 -3.92 -1.87 25.57
CA ALA A 163 -3.18 -2.68 26.54
C ALA A 163 -3.09 -4.17 26.18
N THR A 164 -3.86 -4.66 25.21
CA THR A 164 -3.75 -6.04 24.70
C THR A 164 -2.58 -6.22 23.72
N LYS A 165 -2.00 -5.10 23.26
CA LYS A 165 -0.89 -5.09 22.30
C LYS A 165 0.46 -5.06 23.03
N PRO A 166 1.49 -5.70 22.46
CA PRO A 166 2.82 -5.72 23.05
C PRO A 166 3.42 -4.30 23.10
N THR A 167 4.18 -4.03 24.16
CA THR A 167 4.88 -2.75 24.35
C THR A 167 6.37 -2.91 24.09
N VAL A 168 6.90 -2.10 23.18
CA VAL A 168 8.32 -1.99 22.84
C VAL A 168 8.87 -0.74 23.53
N THR A 169 9.98 -0.88 24.25
CA THR A 169 10.61 0.27 24.93
C THR A 169 11.82 0.72 24.14
N VAL A 170 11.78 1.93 23.58
CA VAL A 170 12.87 2.51 22.79
C VAL A 170 13.60 3.51 23.67
N SER A 171 14.93 3.41 23.72
CA SER A 171 15.73 4.28 24.58
C SER A 171 16.99 4.84 23.95
N GLY A 172 17.34 6.07 24.36
CA GLY A 172 18.58 6.72 23.98
C GLY A 172 18.57 7.35 22.57
N GLY A 173 19.76 7.70 22.09
CA GLY A 173 19.99 8.24 20.75
C GLY A 173 20.27 7.15 19.70
N PRO A 174 20.45 7.53 18.42
CA PRO A 174 20.91 6.60 17.39
C PRO A 174 22.25 5.94 17.77
N ASP A 175 22.30 4.61 17.69
CA ASP A 175 23.50 3.81 17.98
C ASP A 175 23.59 2.66 16.96
N PRO A 176 24.55 2.68 16.01
CA PRO A 176 24.68 1.64 15.00
C PRO A 176 25.13 0.30 15.57
N THR A 177 25.59 0.26 16.82
CA THR A 177 25.98 -0.97 17.52
C THR A 177 24.89 -1.55 18.40
N ALA A 178 23.78 -0.81 18.58
CA ALA A 178 22.64 -1.28 19.35
C ALA A 178 21.94 -2.45 18.65
N VAL A 179 21.36 -3.31 19.47
CA VAL A 179 20.41 -4.34 19.01
C VAL A 179 19.00 -3.77 18.96
N PHE A 180 18.09 -4.46 18.27
CA PHE A 180 16.67 -4.13 18.31
C PHE A 180 16.13 -4.16 19.73
N ALA A 181 15.36 -3.14 20.11
CA ALA A 181 14.79 -3.05 21.44
C ALA A 181 13.81 -4.19 21.77
N THR A 182 13.18 -4.78 20.75
CA THR A 182 12.39 -6.01 20.90
C THR A 182 12.52 -6.86 19.65
N THR A 183 12.69 -8.17 19.81
CA THR A 183 12.58 -9.14 18.71
C THR A 183 11.36 -10.01 18.96
N PHE A 184 10.42 -9.98 18.03
CA PHE A 184 9.21 -10.80 18.11
C PHE A 184 9.52 -12.25 17.75
N PRO A 185 8.79 -13.22 18.34
CA PRO A 185 8.94 -14.60 17.95
C PRO A 185 8.56 -14.77 16.47
N PRO A 186 9.15 -15.75 15.75
CA PRO A 186 8.83 -16.01 14.36
C PRO A 186 7.31 -16.17 14.16
N SER A 187 6.75 -15.41 13.24
CA SER A 187 5.35 -15.56 12.85
C SER A 187 5.17 -16.93 12.18
N ALA A 188 4.35 -17.80 12.78
CA ALA A 188 4.01 -19.12 12.23
C ALA A 188 3.31 -19.05 10.84
N ASN A 189 2.98 -17.84 10.38
CA ASN A 189 2.31 -17.60 9.11
C ASN A 189 3.26 -17.46 7.91
N GLY A 190 4.59 -17.55 8.10
CA GLY A 190 5.56 -17.51 6.99
C GLY A 190 5.44 -18.66 5.97
N VAL A 191 4.56 -19.63 6.24
CA VAL A 191 4.07 -20.60 5.26
C VAL A 191 2.54 -20.59 5.30
N VAL A 192 1.93 -19.53 4.79
CA VAL A 192 0.63 -19.72 4.14
C VAL A 192 0.93 -20.54 2.88
N ALA A 193 0.84 -21.87 3.02
CA ALA A 193 0.56 -22.69 1.86
C ALA A 193 -0.73 -22.12 1.30
N ILE A 194 -0.62 -21.28 0.28
CA ILE A 194 -1.69 -21.06 -0.68
C ILE A 194 -1.91 -22.43 -1.30
N HIS A 195 -2.67 -23.27 -0.59
CA HIS A 195 -3.50 -24.28 -1.19
C HIS A 195 -4.59 -23.49 -1.90
N SER A 196 -4.16 -22.86 -3.00
CA SER A 196 -4.89 -21.99 -3.91
C SER A 196 -5.94 -22.77 -4.69
N TRP A 197 -6.42 -23.88 -4.14
CA TRP A 197 -7.47 -24.69 -4.71
C TRP A 197 -8.74 -23.87 -4.87
N THR A 198 -9.06 -22.94 -3.98
CA THR A 198 -10.24 -22.09 -4.15
C THR A 198 -10.09 -21.10 -5.30
N ALA A 199 -8.95 -20.40 -5.41
CA ALA A 199 -8.73 -19.44 -6.49
C ALA A 199 -8.55 -20.11 -7.86
N HIS A 200 -7.79 -21.22 -7.93
CA HIS A 200 -7.62 -22.00 -9.17
C HIS A 200 -8.88 -22.79 -9.51
N ALA A 201 -9.60 -23.37 -8.55
CA ALA A 201 -10.86 -24.05 -8.87
C ALA A 201 -11.93 -23.06 -9.32
N LEU A 202 -12.03 -21.87 -8.72
CA LEU A 202 -12.95 -20.83 -9.22
C LEU A 202 -12.53 -20.31 -10.59
N GLY A 203 -11.23 -20.13 -10.84
CA GLY A 203 -10.70 -19.77 -12.17
C GLY A 203 -10.90 -20.87 -13.22
N MET A 204 -10.72 -22.14 -12.86
CA MET A 204 -10.95 -23.28 -13.76
C MET A 204 -12.45 -23.52 -13.98
N LEU A 205 -13.28 -23.39 -12.95
CA LEU A 205 -14.73 -23.44 -13.08
C LEU A 205 -15.24 -22.32 -13.99
N SER A 206 -14.68 -21.11 -13.90
CA SER A 206 -15.09 -20.02 -14.78
C SER A 206 -14.68 -20.26 -16.24
N ILE A 207 -13.48 -20.79 -16.50
CA ILE A 207 -13.02 -21.15 -17.86
C ILE A 207 -13.88 -22.28 -18.44
N VAL A 208 -14.16 -23.33 -17.67
CA VAL A 208 -15.00 -24.45 -18.12
C VAL A 208 -16.44 -23.99 -18.38
N SER A 209 -16.98 -23.13 -17.52
CA SER A 209 -18.32 -22.55 -17.70
C SER A 209 -18.40 -21.71 -18.97
N LEU A 210 -17.40 -20.86 -19.23
CA LEU A 210 -17.33 -20.05 -20.45
C LEU A 210 -17.14 -20.93 -21.70
N GLY A 211 -16.35 -22.00 -21.62
CA GLY A 211 -16.15 -22.94 -22.72
C GLY A 211 -17.42 -23.73 -23.08
N LEU A 212 -18.18 -24.19 -22.08
CA LEU A 212 -19.44 -24.90 -22.29
C LEU A 212 -20.53 -23.98 -22.86
N VAL A 213 -20.62 -22.74 -22.37
CA VAL A 213 -21.56 -21.74 -22.90
C VAL A 213 -21.16 -21.32 -24.32
N GLY A 214 -19.87 -21.11 -24.58
CA GLY A 214 -19.35 -20.80 -25.92
C GLY A 214 -19.60 -21.94 -26.93
N GLY A 215 -19.35 -23.18 -26.53
CA GLY A 215 -19.63 -24.36 -27.36
C GLY A 215 -21.11 -24.52 -27.67
N ALA A 216 -21.98 -24.42 -26.67
CA ALA A 216 -23.43 -24.50 -26.86
C ALA A 216 -23.99 -23.41 -27.80
N LEU A 217 -23.40 -22.22 -27.80
CA LEU A 217 -23.79 -21.11 -28.70
C LEU A 217 -23.31 -21.29 -30.15
N THR A 218 -22.33 -22.16 -30.42
CA THR A 218 -21.86 -22.43 -31.80
C THR A 218 -22.65 -23.52 -32.52
N VAL A 219 -23.51 -24.26 -31.80
CA VAL A 219 -24.26 -25.42 -32.33
C VAL A 219 -25.76 -25.12 -32.51
N LEU A 220 -26.24 -23.96 -32.06
CA LEU A 220 -27.60 -23.42 -32.29
C LEU A 220 -27.58 -22.37 -33.41
#